data_AF-A0A2I2DXQ7-F1
#
_entry.id   AF-A0A2I2DXQ7-F1
#
_cell.length_a   1.000
_cell.length_b   1.000
_cell.length_c   1.000
_cell.angle_alpha   90.00
_cell.angle_beta   90.00
_cell.angle_gamma   90.00
#
_symmetry.space_group_name_H-M   'P 1'
#
loop_
_entity.id
_entity.type
_entity.pdbx_description
1 polymer ?
#
loop_
_entity_poly.entity_id
_entity_poly.type
_entity_poly.pdbx_seq_one_letter_code
_entity_poly.pdbx_strand_id
1 'polypeptide(L)'
;MSKHNNEIDLINEQKRICKKYGTAFVEAPLNSKIGISDNVLEGVQPINGLRHFSNGDTTGWYIWAGEYSDAPDFFKPLHIKHLNELNSLIMPFLGLEPGYRFLIAEGGDYVDVWEDLSLLDVID
;
A
#
# COMPACT_ATOMS: atom_id res chain seq x y z
N MET A 1 4.31 25.52 -10.72
CA MET A 1 5.15 24.29 -10.81
C MET A 1 4.87 23.35 -9.63
N SER A 2 3.62 23.06 -9.26
CA SER A 2 3.32 22.69 -7.85
C SER A 2 2.55 21.38 -7.58
N LYS A 3 2.16 20.58 -8.59
CA LYS A 3 1.52 19.26 -8.35
C LYS A 3 2.08 18.15 -9.23
N HIS A 4 2.29 18.44 -10.52
CA HIS A 4 2.80 17.48 -11.49
C HIS A 4 4.22 16.97 -11.16
N ASN A 5 5.09 17.83 -10.62
CA ASN A 5 6.45 17.43 -10.23
C ASN A 5 6.42 16.42 -9.07
N ASN A 6 5.52 16.59 -8.10
CA ASN A 6 5.44 15.72 -6.93
C ASN A 6 4.95 14.30 -7.28
N GLU A 7 4.07 14.17 -8.27
CA GLU A 7 3.59 12.87 -8.73
C GLU A 7 4.68 12.11 -9.52
N ILE A 8 5.45 12.82 -10.35
CA ILE A 8 6.61 12.25 -11.04
C ILE A 8 7.65 11.77 -10.02
N ASP A 9 7.93 12.57 -8.99
CA ASP A 9 8.87 12.20 -7.93
C ASP A 9 8.40 10.97 -7.15
N LEU A 10 7.10 10.88 -6.84
CA LEU A 10 6.52 9.71 -6.19
C LEU A 10 6.65 8.45 -7.06
N ILE A 11 6.32 8.53 -8.36
CA ILE A 11 6.42 7.39 -9.28
C ILE A 11 7.87 6.91 -9.39
N ASN A 12 8.82 7.85 -9.45
CA ASN A 12 10.25 7.51 -9.48
C ASN A 12 10.68 6.81 -8.18
N GLU A 13 10.18 7.26 -7.03
CA GLU A 13 10.46 6.64 -5.75
C GLU A 13 9.85 5.22 -5.65
N GLN A 14 8.61 5.04 -6.10
CA GLN A 14 7.98 3.71 -6.18
C GLN A 14 8.79 2.76 -7.06
N LYS A 15 9.22 3.22 -8.25
CA LYS A 15 10.09 2.43 -9.14
C LYS A 15 11.42 2.08 -8.49
N ARG A 16 11.99 2.99 -7.68
CA ARG A 16 13.22 2.74 -6.92
C ARG A 16 13.02 1.66 -5.86
N ILE A 17 11.89 1.68 -5.13
CA ILE A 17 11.50 0.63 -4.18
C ILE A 17 11.35 -0.71 -4.90
N CYS A 18 10.61 -0.75 -6.02
CA CYS A 18 10.42 -1.99 -6.79
C CYS A 18 11.77 -2.57 -7.23
N LYS A 19 12.68 -1.73 -7.75
CA LYS A 19 14.03 -2.15 -8.12
C LYS A 19 14.85 -2.65 -6.93
N LYS A 20 14.73 -2.02 -5.75
CA LYS A 20 15.43 -2.45 -4.51
C LYS A 20 15.05 -3.89 -4.14
N TYR A 21 13.78 -4.26 -4.31
CA TYR A 21 13.26 -5.59 -3.94
C TYR A 21 13.17 -6.57 -5.12
N GLY A 22 13.63 -6.17 -6.32
CA GLY A 22 13.69 -7.07 -7.48
C GLY A 22 12.33 -7.39 -8.12
N THR A 23 11.33 -6.55 -7.91
CA THR A 23 9.94 -6.73 -8.38
C THR A 23 9.58 -5.78 -9.51
N ALA A 24 8.56 -6.13 -10.30
CA ALA A 24 8.00 -5.24 -11.30
C ALA A 24 7.28 -4.05 -10.65
N PHE A 25 7.30 -2.90 -11.34
CA PHE A 25 6.46 -1.77 -10.95
C PHE A 25 5.05 -1.96 -11.54
N VAL A 26 4.05 -2.03 -10.67
CA VAL A 26 2.64 -2.05 -11.05
C VAL A 26 1.95 -0.83 -10.45
N GLU A 27 1.48 0.06 -11.32
CA GLU A 27 0.88 1.32 -10.93
C GLU A 27 -0.33 1.14 -9.99
N ALA A 28 -0.48 2.08 -9.06
CA ALA A 28 -1.63 2.21 -8.18
C ALA A 28 -2.18 3.65 -8.34
N PRO A 29 -3.09 3.87 -9.30
CA PRO A 29 -3.55 5.21 -9.65
C PRO A 29 -4.18 5.95 -8.48
N LEU A 30 -3.96 7.28 -8.38
CA LEU A 30 -4.46 8.09 -7.25
C LEU A 30 -5.99 8.08 -7.09
N ASN A 31 -6.72 7.81 -8.18
CA ASN A 31 -8.18 7.69 -8.20
C ASN A 31 -8.68 6.27 -7.89
N SER A 32 -7.82 5.26 -7.82
CA SER A 32 -8.17 3.91 -7.37
C SER A 32 -8.28 3.84 -5.84
N LYS A 33 -8.92 2.78 -5.35
CA LYS A 33 -9.15 2.54 -3.93
C LYS A 33 -8.24 1.46 -3.35
N ILE A 34 -7.92 1.60 -2.07
CA ILE A 34 -7.34 0.57 -1.21
C ILE A 34 -8.36 0.16 -0.14
N GLY A 35 -8.19 -1.02 0.45
CA GLY A 35 -8.77 -1.34 1.76
C GLY A 35 -7.84 -0.85 2.86
N ILE A 36 -8.36 -0.07 3.82
CA ILE A 36 -7.57 0.45 4.95
C ILE A 36 -8.32 0.29 6.27
N SER A 37 -7.62 -0.02 7.37
CA SER A 37 -8.19 0.04 8.72
C SER A 37 -8.05 1.43 9.35
N ASP A 38 -8.97 1.81 10.24
CA ASP A 38 -8.96 3.13 10.89
C ASP A 38 -7.67 3.36 11.70
N ASN A 39 -7.09 2.30 12.28
CA ASN A 39 -5.88 2.38 13.10
C ASN A 39 -4.67 2.95 12.35
N VAL A 40 -4.61 2.80 11.02
CA VAL A 40 -3.57 3.43 10.20
C VAL A 40 -3.68 4.96 10.25
N LEU A 41 -4.91 5.48 10.26
CA LEU A 41 -5.20 6.91 10.32
C LEU A 41 -5.06 7.47 11.74
N GLU A 42 -5.19 6.62 12.75
CA GLU A 42 -4.93 6.93 14.17
C GLU A 42 -3.43 6.96 14.51
N GLY A 43 -2.56 6.55 13.59
CA GLY A 43 -1.11 6.54 13.78
C GLY A 43 -0.58 5.33 14.56
N VAL A 44 -1.37 4.25 14.66
CA VAL A 44 -0.93 2.98 15.27
C VAL A 44 0.19 2.36 14.44
N GLN A 45 1.05 1.57 15.09
CA GLN A 45 2.13 0.81 14.46
C GLN A 45 2.19 -0.62 14.99
N PRO A 46 2.78 -1.57 14.25
CA PRO A 46 3.34 -1.43 12.89
C PRO A 46 2.24 -1.29 11.82
N ILE A 47 2.55 -0.66 10.69
CA ILE A 47 1.70 -0.62 9.50
C ILE A 47 2.06 -1.81 8.62
N ASN A 48 1.06 -2.61 8.28
CA ASN A 48 1.19 -3.77 7.41
C ASN A 48 0.44 -3.50 6.10
N GLY A 49 0.96 -4.02 4.99
CA GLY A 49 0.29 -4.03 3.71
C GLY A 49 0.44 -5.37 3.01
N LEU A 50 -0.59 -5.78 2.29
CA LEU A 50 -0.55 -6.90 1.35
C LEU A 50 -1.28 -6.52 0.07
N ARG A 51 -0.83 -7.05 -1.08
CA ARG A 51 -1.44 -6.76 -2.38
C ARG A 51 -1.95 -8.03 -3.05
N HIS A 52 -3.27 -8.13 -3.19
CA HIS A 52 -3.93 -9.08 -4.11
C HIS A 52 -3.94 -8.53 -5.54
N PHE A 53 -4.48 -9.30 -6.49
CA PHE A 53 -4.84 -8.74 -7.78
C PHE A 53 -5.86 -7.60 -7.62
N SER A 54 -5.74 -6.58 -8.47
CA SER A 54 -6.74 -5.51 -8.57
C SER A 54 -8.07 -6.08 -9.09
N ASN A 55 -9.19 -5.63 -8.51
CA ASN A 55 -10.53 -5.90 -9.03
C ASN A 55 -11.33 -4.59 -9.15
N GLY A 56 -11.88 -4.33 -10.34
CA GLY A 56 -12.67 -3.13 -10.61
C GLY A 56 -11.88 -1.83 -10.41
N ASP A 57 -12.33 -0.99 -9.47
CA ASP A 57 -11.69 0.29 -9.12
C ASP A 57 -10.70 0.20 -7.94
N THR A 58 -10.41 -1.01 -7.47
CA THR A 58 -9.45 -1.26 -6.38
C THR A 58 -8.08 -1.64 -6.90
N THR A 59 -7.03 -1.38 -6.11
CA THR A 59 -5.63 -1.71 -6.47
C THR A 59 -5.18 -3.08 -5.97
N GLY A 60 -6.03 -3.76 -5.18
CA GLY A 60 -5.70 -4.99 -4.46
C GLY A 60 -4.97 -4.80 -3.13
N TRP A 61 -4.62 -3.56 -2.76
CA TRP A 61 -3.97 -3.27 -1.48
C TRP A 61 -4.95 -3.33 -0.31
N TYR A 62 -4.56 -4.08 0.72
CA TYR A 62 -5.15 -4.07 2.06
C TYR A 62 -4.10 -3.64 3.06
N ILE A 63 -4.38 -2.58 3.83
CA ILE A 63 -3.43 -1.91 4.69
C ILE A 63 -4.03 -1.74 6.09
N TRP A 64 -3.32 -2.17 7.12
CA TRP A 64 -3.79 -2.04 8.51
C TRP A 64 -2.64 -1.71 9.44
N ALA A 65 -2.96 -1.26 10.65
CA ALA A 65 -1.95 -1.02 11.68
C ALA A 65 -2.28 -1.76 12.97
N GLY A 66 -1.26 -2.24 13.67
CA GLY A 66 -1.41 -3.02 14.90
C GLY A 66 -1.97 -4.41 14.62
N GLU A 67 -2.95 -4.84 15.42
CA GLU A 67 -3.54 -6.17 15.32
C GLU A 67 -4.47 -6.29 14.11
N TYR A 68 -4.38 -7.42 13.42
CA TYR A 68 -5.30 -7.77 12.35
C TYR A 68 -6.64 -8.24 12.93
N SER A 69 -7.74 -7.92 12.24
CA SER A 69 -9.06 -8.44 12.53
C SER A 69 -9.71 -9.00 11.26
N ASP A 70 -10.46 -10.10 11.42
CA ASP A 70 -11.28 -10.73 10.38
C ASP A 70 -12.71 -10.15 10.34
N ALA A 71 -12.98 -9.08 11.09
CA ALA A 71 -14.28 -8.43 11.09
C ALA A 71 -14.65 -7.94 9.67
N PRO A 72 -15.89 -8.15 9.20
CA PRO A 72 -16.30 -7.79 7.83
C PRO A 72 -16.14 -6.30 7.46
N ASP A 73 -16.11 -5.42 8.47
CA ASP A 73 -15.98 -3.97 8.34
C ASP A 73 -14.57 -3.46 8.72
N PHE A 74 -13.61 -4.36 8.93
CA PHE A 74 -12.24 -4.00 9.32
C PHE A 74 -11.54 -3.14 8.26
N PHE A 75 -11.71 -3.49 6.98
CA PHE A 75 -11.17 -2.73 5.86
C PHE A 75 -12.23 -1.85 5.22
N LYS A 76 -11.96 -0.55 5.17
CA LYS A 76 -12.80 0.45 4.51
C LYS A 76 -12.16 0.92 3.22
N PRO A 77 -12.94 1.23 2.18
CA PRO A 77 -12.39 1.76 0.94
C PRO A 77 -11.87 3.19 1.13
N LEU A 78 -10.62 3.45 0.73
CA LEU A 78 -10.03 4.79 0.71
C LEU A 78 -9.37 5.06 -0.64
N HIS A 79 -9.63 6.23 -1.23
CA HIS A 79 -8.90 6.65 -2.44
C HIS A 79 -7.44 6.99 -2.10
N ILE A 80 -6.52 6.55 -2.94
CA ILE A 80 -5.08 6.77 -2.74
C ILE A 80 -4.73 8.26 -2.64
N LYS A 81 -5.42 9.15 -3.38
CA LYS A 81 -5.24 10.59 -3.24
C LYS A 81 -5.46 11.10 -1.81
N HIS A 82 -6.42 10.53 -1.06
CA HIS A 82 -6.69 10.91 0.33
C HIS A 82 -5.69 10.25 1.27
N LEU A 83 -5.24 9.02 0.96
CA LEU A 83 -4.14 8.39 1.71
C LEU A 83 -2.89 9.27 1.70
N ASN A 84 -2.51 9.82 0.54
CA ASN A 84 -1.33 10.69 0.42
C ASN A 84 -1.41 11.94 1.31
N GLU A 85 -2.63 12.45 1.56
CA GLU A 85 -2.85 13.61 2.44
C GLU A 85 -2.79 13.23 3.93
N LEU A 86 -3.17 11.99 4.27
CA LEU A 86 -3.27 11.51 5.66
C LEU A 86 -2.01 10.79 6.15
N ASN A 87 -1.36 10.00 5.28
CA ASN A 87 -0.20 9.18 5.58
C ASN A 87 0.64 8.93 4.32
N SER A 88 1.62 9.80 4.08
CA SER A 88 2.52 9.70 2.92
C SER A 88 3.58 8.61 3.05
N LEU A 89 3.79 8.04 4.25
CA LEU A 89 4.81 7.01 4.52
C LEU A 89 4.57 5.72 3.73
N ILE A 90 3.30 5.43 3.43
CA ILE A 90 2.86 4.23 2.70
C ILE A 90 3.08 4.37 1.19
N MET A 91 3.00 5.59 0.66
CA MET A 91 2.93 5.87 -0.78
C MET A 91 4.09 5.26 -1.61
N PRO A 92 5.35 5.23 -1.14
CA PRO A 92 6.46 4.59 -1.86
C PRO A 92 6.28 3.10 -2.15
N PHE A 93 5.47 2.40 -1.36
CA PHE A 93 5.29 0.94 -1.45
C PHE A 93 4.13 0.53 -2.36
N LEU A 94 3.23 1.47 -2.72
CA LEU A 94 2.04 1.14 -3.50
C LEU A 94 2.32 0.69 -4.94
N GLY A 95 3.57 0.84 -5.41
CA GLY A 95 4.02 0.35 -6.71
C GLY A 95 4.43 -1.13 -6.75
N LEU A 96 4.60 -1.80 -5.60
CA LEU A 96 4.97 -3.23 -5.53
C LEU A 96 3.88 -4.09 -6.19
N GLU A 97 4.25 -5.09 -6.97
CA GLU A 97 3.28 -5.92 -7.71
C GLU A 97 2.39 -6.79 -6.80
N PRO A 98 1.24 -7.30 -7.31
CA PRO A 98 0.44 -8.29 -6.58
C PRO A 98 1.29 -9.47 -6.09
N GLY A 99 0.99 -9.98 -4.90
CA GLY A 99 1.81 -11.01 -4.25
C GLY A 99 2.88 -10.43 -3.33
N TYR A 100 2.93 -9.12 -3.11
CA TYR A 100 3.88 -8.49 -2.18
C TYR A 100 3.23 -8.04 -0.88
N ARG A 101 4.05 -8.07 0.17
CA ARG A 101 3.76 -7.51 1.49
C ARG A 101 4.79 -6.48 1.88
N PHE A 102 4.39 -5.58 2.78
CA PHE A 102 5.31 -4.71 3.49
C PHE A 102 4.92 -4.60 4.97
N LEU A 103 5.91 -4.27 5.80
CA LEU A 103 5.74 -3.86 7.19
C LEU A 103 6.58 -2.62 7.43
N ILE A 104 5.97 -1.57 7.98
CA ILE A 104 6.63 -0.32 8.37
C ILE A 104 6.44 -0.14 9.87
N ALA A 105 7.54 0.01 10.61
CA ALA A 105 7.55 0.25 12.04
C ALA A 105 8.53 1.36 12.41
N GLU A 106 8.49 1.78 13.68
CA GLU A 106 9.37 2.80 14.25
C GLU A 106 9.35 4.10 13.44
N GLY A 107 8.15 4.56 13.06
CA GLY A 107 8.01 5.79 12.27
C GLY A 107 8.56 5.73 10.84
N GLY A 108 8.97 4.55 10.35
CA GLY A 108 9.62 4.37 9.05
C GLY A 108 11.10 3.97 9.14
N ASP A 109 11.68 3.95 10.34
CA ASP A 109 13.09 3.53 10.52
C ASP A 109 13.27 2.02 10.32
N TYR A 110 12.21 1.25 10.53
CA TYR A 110 12.17 -0.17 10.19
C TYR A 110 11.17 -0.42 9.05
N VAL A 111 11.68 -1.01 7.96
CA VAL A 111 10.88 -1.41 6.80
C VAL A 111 11.30 -2.81 6.36
N ASP A 112 10.32 -3.71 6.29
CA ASP A 112 10.48 -5.01 5.64
C ASP A 112 9.50 -5.14 4.46
N VAL A 113 9.95 -5.79 3.39
CA VAL A 113 9.17 -6.02 2.16
C VAL A 113 9.54 -7.40 1.64
N TRP A 114 8.54 -8.23 1.39
CA TRP A 114 8.75 -9.60 0.94
C TRP A 114 7.62 -10.07 0.02
N GLU A 115 7.94 -11.08 -0.78
CA GLU A 115 6.99 -11.76 -1.65
C GLU A 115 6.24 -12.85 -0.87
N ASP A 116 4.93 -12.88 -1.05
CA ASP A 116 4.00 -13.88 -0.55
C ASP A 116 3.01 -14.25 -1.68
N LEU A 117 3.41 -15.19 -2.52
CA LEU A 117 2.60 -15.63 -3.66
C LEU A 117 1.28 -16.30 -3.27
N SER A 118 1.12 -16.71 -2.00
CA SER A 118 -0.16 -17.27 -1.53
C SER A 118 -1.31 -16.26 -1.58
N LEU A 119 -0.98 -14.96 -1.64
CA LEU A 119 -1.96 -13.90 -1.88
C LEU A 119 -2.63 -13.98 -3.26
N LEU A 120 -2.04 -14.71 -4.21
CA LEU A 120 -2.56 -14.82 -5.57
C LEU A 120 -3.49 -16.03 -5.75
N ASP A 121 -3.56 -16.91 -4.75
CA ASP A 121 -4.36 -18.14 -4.77
C ASP A 121 -5.81 -17.93 -4.27
N VAL A 122 -6.24 -16.68 -4.11
CA VAL A 122 -7.61 -16.36 -3.68
C VAL A 122 -8.56 -16.55 -4.87
N ILE A 123 -9.32 -17.63 -4.85
CA ILE A 123 -10.39 -17.91 -5.81
C ILE A 123 -11.63 -17.12 -5.35
N ASP A 124 -12.11 -16.20 -6.19
CA ASP A 124 -13.39 -15.49 -6.03
C ASP A 124 -14.59 -16.45 -5.84
#